data_AF-N1W6C7-F1
#
_entry.id   AF-N1W6C7-F1
#
_cell.length_a   1.000
_cell.length_b   1.000
_cell.length_c   1.000
_cell.angle_alpha   90.00
_cell.angle_beta   90.00
_cell.angle_gamma   90.00
#
_symmetry.space_group_name_H-M   'P 1'
#
loop_
_entity.id
_entity.type
_entity.pdbx_description
1 polymer ?
#
loop_
_entity_poly.entity_id
_entity_poly.type
_entity_poly.pdbx_seq_one_letter_code
_entity_poly.pdbx_strand_id
1 'polypeptide(L)'
;MWSNLILLHSNDPTSNSLDEPGLEVWQTCQRSIAFGDRRLFPITESERFYKGYEVFHGFEAYRFLLEVVSGLRSKLFGESEIQAQFRDRFREEKVTESTFALSLLRLRDQILEHTKQIRSKYLTGLGRQTYGSVADSYLQKHKSVTLLGTGKLATSILPYLVSKEKEVRLIGRNQTKMSELQKEYSITTHHWEDYKPSTEAIVIASSFLPFDWESMIVNSSLILDFRETAFSESNYKNYIPLSKILNDLQNTDEQIQSVKMDLQFYLTELTREREEEQIHIMNGWEDLLV
;
A
#
# COMPACT_ATOMS: atom_id res chain seq x y z
N MET A 1 15.88 -20.69 2.54
CA MET A 1 15.96 -19.27 3.01
C MET A 1 14.59 -18.81 3.50
N TRP A 2 13.53 -19.12 2.74
CA TRP A 2 12.15 -18.71 3.01
C TRP A 2 11.51 -19.41 4.20
N SER A 3 11.88 -20.65 4.49
CA SER A 3 11.38 -21.41 5.65
C SER A 3 11.51 -20.70 7.00
N ASN A 4 12.42 -19.72 7.13
CA ASN A 4 12.60 -18.94 8.35
C ASN A 4 11.97 -17.54 8.28
N LEU A 5 11.39 -17.13 7.15
CA LEU A 5 10.73 -15.84 7.02
C LEU A 5 9.52 -15.77 7.95
N ILE A 6 9.39 -14.65 8.65
CA ILE A 6 8.21 -14.29 9.43
C ILE A 6 7.71 -12.95 8.91
N LEU A 7 6.41 -12.83 8.69
CA LEU A 7 5.76 -11.55 8.44
C LEU A 7 4.70 -11.27 9.49
N LEU A 8 4.72 -10.05 10.02
CA LEU A 8 3.68 -9.53 10.90
C LEU A 8 2.88 -8.48 10.13
N HIS A 9 1.62 -8.75 9.88
CA HIS A 9 0.74 -7.92 9.06
C HIS A 9 -0.32 -7.23 9.93
N SER A 10 -0.57 -5.95 9.64
CA SER A 10 -1.70 -5.20 10.18
C SER A 10 -2.31 -4.32 9.08
N ASN A 11 -3.64 -4.30 8.99
CA ASN A 11 -4.38 -3.37 8.14
C ASN A 11 -4.40 -1.94 8.71
N ASP A 12 -3.88 -1.71 9.91
CA ASP A 12 -3.71 -0.37 10.48
C ASP A 12 -2.24 0.09 10.29
N PRO A 13 -1.97 0.95 9.29
CA PRO A 13 -0.63 1.48 9.05
C PRO A 13 -0.13 2.41 10.18
N THR A 14 -1.00 2.80 11.13
CA THR A 14 -0.69 3.65 12.28
C THR A 14 -0.57 2.88 13.61
N SER A 15 -0.89 1.58 13.62
CA SER A 15 -0.67 0.73 14.79
C SER A 15 0.81 0.76 15.21
N ASN A 16 1.07 0.72 16.52
CA ASN A 16 2.40 0.86 17.15
C ASN A 16 3.49 0.27 16.25
N SER A 17 4.42 1.12 15.84
CA SER A 17 5.59 0.70 15.07
C SER A 17 6.26 -0.45 15.81
N LEU A 18 6.27 -1.64 15.22
CA LEU A 18 7.11 -2.76 15.64
C LEU A 18 8.57 -2.39 15.33
N ASP A 19 9.09 -1.41 16.07
CA ASP A 19 10.44 -0.87 15.93
C ASP A 19 11.39 -1.67 16.82
N GLU A 20 11.43 -2.97 16.56
CA GLU A 20 12.20 -3.92 17.34
C GLU A 20 13.50 -4.23 16.59
N PRO A 21 14.67 -4.14 17.26
CA PRO A 21 15.96 -4.32 16.61
C PRO A 21 16.04 -5.65 15.85
N GLY A 22 16.18 -5.56 14.52
CA GLY A 22 16.31 -6.68 13.58
C GLY A 22 15.00 -7.12 12.91
N LEU A 23 13.89 -6.44 13.16
CA LEU A 23 12.77 -6.40 12.22
C LEU A 23 12.98 -5.29 11.19
N GLU A 24 12.53 -5.53 9.97
CA GLU A 24 12.48 -4.50 8.93
C GLU A 24 11.02 -4.21 8.60
N VAL A 25 10.60 -2.95 8.72
CA VAL A 25 9.19 -2.56 8.55
C VAL A 25 8.94 -1.91 7.19
N TRP A 26 7.90 -2.37 6.50
CA TRP A 26 7.36 -1.73 5.30
C TRP A 26 5.89 -1.35 5.51
N GLN A 27 5.58 -0.08 5.27
CA GLN A 27 4.25 0.47 5.47
C GLN A 27 3.74 1.12 4.19
N THR A 28 2.45 1.00 3.93
CA THR A 28 1.72 1.58 2.80
C THR A 28 0.57 2.45 3.32
N CYS A 29 -0.30 2.95 2.44
CA CYS A 29 -1.54 3.62 2.87
C CYS A 29 -2.59 2.65 3.45
N GLN A 30 -2.48 1.35 3.19
CA GLN A 30 -3.48 0.34 3.58
C GLN A 30 -2.99 -0.61 4.68
N ARG A 31 -1.68 -0.71 4.94
CA ARG A 31 -1.14 -1.74 5.84
C ARG A 31 0.26 -1.43 6.35
N SER A 32 0.66 -2.17 7.38
CA SER A 32 2.03 -2.32 7.86
C SER A 32 2.43 -3.79 7.80
N ILE A 33 3.65 -4.08 7.34
CA ILE A 33 4.26 -5.41 7.29
C ILE A 33 5.65 -5.32 7.92
N ALA A 34 5.86 -6.05 9.02
CA ALA A 34 7.19 -6.24 9.61
C ALA A 34 7.78 -7.57 9.16
N PHE A 35 9.05 -7.57 8.79
CA PHE A 35 9.79 -8.71 8.28
C PHE A 35 10.78 -9.18 9.35
N GLY A 36 10.80 -10.49 9.62
CA GLY A 36 11.74 -11.11 10.56
C GLY A 36 12.28 -12.45 10.06
N ASP A 37 13.29 -12.97 10.78
CA ASP A 37 13.87 -14.29 10.57
C ASP A 37 13.75 -15.12 11.86
N ARG A 38 13.12 -16.30 11.77
CA ARG A 38 12.84 -17.19 12.91
C ARG A 38 14.10 -17.65 13.65
N ARG A 39 15.26 -17.63 12.99
CA ARG A 39 16.55 -18.01 13.61
C ARG A 39 17.09 -16.90 14.50
N LEU A 40 16.79 -15.64 14.16
CA LEU A 40 17.21 -14.46 14.89
C LEU A 40 16.17 -14.05 15.93
N PHE A 41 14.90 -14.28 15.59
CA PHE A 41 13.73 -14.08 16.43
C PHE A 41 13.07 -15.45 16.64
N PRO A 42 13.60 -16.29 17.54
CA PRO A 42 12.88 -17.48 17.97
C PRO A 42 11.59 -16.98 18.61
N ILE A 43 10.49 -17.08 17.87
CA ILE A 43 9.16 -16.73 18.33
C ILE A 43 8.88 -17.64 19.53
N THR A 44 9.12 -17.12 20.73
CA THR A 44 8.43 -17.62 21.91
C THR A 44 7.10 -16.91 21.86
N GLU A 45 6.04 -17.68 21.62
CA GLU A 45 4.64 -17.24 21.48
C GLU A 45 4.08 -16.60 22.76
N SER A 46 4.76 -15.61 23.34
CA SER A 46 4.15 -14.79 24.37
C SER A 46 3.10 -13.93 23.67
N GLU A 47 1.82 -14.26 23.91
CA GLU A 47 0.61 -13.68 23.30
C GLU A 47 0.54 -12.14 23.29
N ARG A 48 1.41 -11.45 24.03
CA ARG A 48 1.46 -9.99 24.13
C ARG A 48 2.15 -9.31 22.95
N PHE A 49 3.16 -9.92 22.34
CA PHE A 49 3.94 -9.26 21.28
C PHE A 49 3.19 -9.20 19.94
N TYR A 50 2.27 -10.13 19.70
CA TYR A 50 1.53 -10.28 18.44
C TYR A 50 0.08 -9.81 18.50
N LYS A 51 -0.36 -9.26 19.64
CA LYS A 51 -1.76 -8.87 19.81
C LYS A 51 -2.14 -7.77 18.82
N GLY A 52 -2.93 -8.13 17.81
CA GLY A 52 -3.38 -7.23 16.74
C GLY A 52 -2.66 -7.41 15.40
N TYR A 53 -1.75 -8.37 15.27
CA TYR A 53 -1.08 -8.71 14.01
C TYR A 53 -1.46 -10.11 13.52
N GLU A 54 -1.64 -10.25 12.20
CA GLU A 54 -1.65 -11.54 11.53
C GLU A 54 -0.20 -12.00 11.32
N VAL A 55 0.10 -13.25 11.69
CA VAL A 55 1.45 -13.81 11.60
C VAL A 55 1.50 -14.83 10.47
N PHE A 56 2.43 -14.64 9.54
CA PHE A 56 2.70 -15.58 8.45
C PHE A 56 4.11 -16.13 8.58
N HIS A 57 4.28 -17.41 8.24
CA HIS A 57 5.56 -18.09 8.35
C HIS A 57 5.98 -18.71 7.03
N GLY A 58 7.29 -18.80 6.81
CA GLY A 58 7.83 -19.67 5.78
C GLY A 58 7.30 -19.35 4.38
N PHE A 59 6.75 -20.38 3.76
CA PHE A 59 6.11 -20.33 2.45
C PHE A 59 4.78 -19.55 2.44
N GLU A 60 4.03 -19.55 3.54
CA GLU A 60 2.82 -18.74 3.66
C GLU A 60 3.15 -17.25 3.68
N ALA A 61 4.22 -16.87 4.40
CA ALA A 61 4.76 -15.51 4.38
C ALA A 61 5.19 -15.09 2.97
N TYR A 62 5.89 -15.97 2.27
CA TYR A 62 6.30 -15.73 0.89
C TYR A 62 5.12 -15.51 -0.05
N ARG A 63 4.12 -16.40 0.00
CA ARG A 63 2.88 -16.30 -0.77
C ARG A 63 2.13 -15.01 -0.45
N PHE A 64 1.93 -14.70 0.83
CA PHE A 64 1.27 -13.49 1.27
C PHE A 64 1.95 -12.25 0.70
N LEU A 65 3.28 -12.20 0.76
CA LEU A 65 4.05 -11.09 0.23
C LEU A 65 3.91 -10.97 -1.30
N LEU A 66 3.91 -12.07 -2.05
CA LEU A 66 3.63 -12.06 -3.49
C LEU A 66 2.24 -11.50 -3.80
N GLU A 67 1.22 -11.90 -3.04
CA GLU A 67 -0.14 -11.41 -3.20
C GLU A 67 -0.23 -9.90 -2.94
N VAL A 68 0.48 -9.40 -1.92
CA VAL A 68 0.57 -7.96 -1.62
C VAL A 68 1.31 -7.20 -2.72
N VAL A 69 2.54 -7.59 -3.06
CA VAL A 69 3.39 -6.86 -4.01
C VAL A 69 2.84 -6.93 -5.44
N SER A 70 2.05 -7.95 -5.77
CA SER A 70 1.32 -8.03 -7.04
C SER A 70 0.04 -7.18 -7.08
N GLY A 71 -0.38 -6.60 -5.95
CA GLY A 71 -1.59 -5.79 -5.84
C GLY A 71 -2.89 -6.60 -5.70
N LEU A 72 -2.80 -7.90 -5.40
CA LEU A 72 -3.97 -8.79 -5.27
C LEU A 72 -4.72 -8.55 -3.96
N ARG A 73 -3.99 -8.11 -2.93
CA ARG A 73 -4.55 -7.75 -1.62
C ARG A 73 -4.90 -6.28 -1.50
N SER A 74 -4.72 -5.49 -2.56
CA SER A 74 -5.04 -4.07 -2.60
C SER A 74 -6.53 -3.83 -2.86
N LYS A 75 -7.08 -2.72 -2.32
CA LYS A 75 -8.47 -2.32 -2.65
C LYS A 75 -8.63 -2.00 -4.13
N LEU A 76 -7.66 -1.30 -4.70
CA LEU A 76 -7.51 -1.18 -6.15
C LEU A 76 -6.81 -2.45 -6.64
N PHE A 77 -7.61 -3.40 -7.13
CA PHE A 77 -7.10 -4.70 -7.56
C PHE A 77 -6.03 -4.55 -8.64
N GLY A 78 -4.87 -5.15 -8.40
CA GLY A 78 -3.74 -5.13 -9.32
C GLY A 78 -3.01 -3.79 -9.41
N GLU A 79 -3.19 -2.86 -8.47
CA GLU A 79 -2.48 -1.56 -8.48
C GLU A 79 -0.96 -1.76 -8.62
N SER A 80 -0.29 -0.94 -9.44
CA SER A 80 1.15 -1.04 -9.69
C SER A 80 2.00 -0.30 -8.66
N GLU A 81 1.39 0.62 -7.90
CA GLU A 81 2.11 1.49 -6.98
C GLU A 81 2.74 0.70 -5.83
N ILE A 82 2.05 -0.33 -5.34
CA ILE A 82 2.51 -1.21 -4.25
C ILE A 82 3.86 -1.87 -4.59
N GLN A 83 4.06 -2.27 -5.84
CA GLN A 83 5.31 -2.85 -6.32
C GLN A 83 6.47 -1.84 -6.28
N ALA A 84 6.19 -0.59 -6.67
CA ALA A 84 7.17 0.48 -6.62
C ALA A 84 7.55 0.83 -5.18
N GLN A 85 6.56 0.95 -4.29
CA GLN A 85 6.78 1.21 -2.87
C GLN A 85 7.62 0.10 -2.21
N PHE A 86 7.36 -1.17 -2.54
CA PHE A 86 8.14 -2.31 -2.04
C PHE A 86 9.61 -2.22 -2.47
N ARG A 87 9.84 -2.05 -3.78
CA ARG A 87 11.19 -1.88 -4.33
C ARG A 87 11.92 -0.72 -3.66
N ASP A 88 11.24 0.41 -3.49
CA ASP A 88 11.85 1.64 -2.97
C ASP A 88 12.13 1.59 -1.46
N ARG A 89 11.40 0.76 -0.69
CA ARG A 89 11.69 0.52 0.73
C ARG A 89 12.93 -0.35 0.94
N PHE A 90 13.11 -1.35 0.09
CA PHE A 90 14.21 -2.32 0.17
C PHE A 90 15.31 -2.04 -0.85
N ARG A 91 15.56 -0.78 -1.20
CA ARG A 91 16.77 -0.40 -1.96
C ARG A 91 18.00 -0.64 -1.11
N GLU A 92 19.10 -1.07 -1.73
CA GLU A 92 20.35 -1.44 -1.04
C GLU A 92 20.83 -0.34 -0.08
N GLU A 93 20.77 0.91 -0.52
CA GLU A 93 21.13 2.12 0.25
C GLU A 93 20.30 2.34 1.53
N LYS A 94 19.14 1.69 1.65
CA LYS A 94 18.17 1.88 2.75
C LYS A 94 18.10 0.71 3.72
N VAL A 95 18.84 -0.36 3.47
CA VAL A 95 18.84 -1.54 4.36
C VAL A 95 20.17 -1.58 5.12
N THR A 96 20.11 -1.96 6.39
CA THR A 96 21.29 -2.09 7.25
C THR A 96 22.27 -3.15 6.70
N GLU A 97 23.56 -3.13 7.08
CA GLU A 97 24.53 -4.14 6.63
C GLU A 97 24.39 -5.50 7.36
N SER A 98 23.22 -5.80 7.94
CA SER A 98 23.01 -7.06 8.65
C SER A 98 22.86 -8.26 7.69
N THR A 99 23.13 -9.46 8.19
CA THR A 99 22.93 -10.71 7.41
C THR A 99 21.46 -10.90 7.02
N PHE A 100 20.54 -10.49 7.90
CA PHE A 100 19.11 -10.50 7.63
C PHE A 100 18.75 -9.52 6.52
N ALA A 101 19.26 -8.30 6.57
CA ALA A 101 19.09 -7.30 5.53
C ALA A 101 19.54 -7.79 4.14
N LEU A 102 20.70 -8.42 4.04
CA LEU A 102 21.16 -9.03 2.78
C LEU A 102 20.21 -10.12 2.28
N SER A 103 19.64 -10.92 3.19
CA SER A 103 18.64 -11.93 2.82
C SER A 103 17.32 -11.29 2.33
N LEU A 104 16.95 -10.13 2.87
CA LEU A 104 15.78 -9.37 2.42
C LEU A 104 15.99 -8.75 1.03
N LEU A 105 17.20 -8.33 0.68
CA LEU A 105 17.50 -7.86 -0.68
C LEU A 105 17.32 -8.99 -1.71
N ARG A 106 17.73 -10.21 -1.36
CA ARG A 106 17.49 -11.40 -2.20
C ARG A 106 16.00 -11.74 -2.29
N LEU A 107 15.28 -11.66 -1.17
CA LEU A 107 13.82 -11.82 -1.14
C LEU A 107 13.15 -10.81 -2.06
N ARG A 108 13.54 -9.53 -1.95
CA ARG A 108 13.03 -8.43 -2.77
C ARG A 108 13.17 -8.76 -4.25
N ASP A 109 14.36 -9.14 -4.70
CA ASP A 109 14.60 -9.40 -6.12
C ASP A 109 13.75 -10.55 -6.66
N GLN A 110 13.63 -11.63 -5.87
CA GLN A 110 12.77 -12.76 -6.25
C GLN A 110 11.29 -12.39 -6.27
N ILE A 111 10.80 -11.70 -5.24
CA ILE A 111 9.41 -11.23 -5.17
C ILE A 111 9.11 -10.29 -6.34
N LEU A 112 10.01 -9.36 -6.67
CA LEU A 112 9.83 -8.45 -7.81
C LEU A 112 9.83 -9.19 -9.15
N GLU A 113 10.65 -10.23 -9.30
CA GLU A 113 10.67 -11.05 -10.51
C GLU A 113 9.38 -11.85 -10.69
N HIS A 114 8.94 -12.58 -9.65
CA HIS A 114 7.67 -13.30 -9.71
C HIS A 114 6.48 -12.36 -9.85
N THR A 115 6.51 -11.19 -9.22
CA THR A 115 5.49 -10.16 -9.42
C THR A 115 5.39 -9.74 -10.88
N LYS A 116 6.51 -9.60 -11.60
CA LYS A 116 6.46 -9.31 -13.05
C LYS A 116 5.79 -10.43 -13.84
N GLN A 117 6.10 -11.69 -13.53
CA GLN A 117 5.51 -12.86 -14.19
C GLN A 117 4.01 -12.96 -13.93
N ILE A 118 3.60 -12.77 -12.67
CA ILE A 118 2.20 -12.70 -12.25
C ILE A 118 1.47 -11.60 -13.02
N ARG A 119 2.04 -10.39 -13.04
CA ARG A 119 1.40 -9.22 -13.64
C ARG A 119 1.29 -9.35 -15.16
N SER A 120 2.32 -9.84 -15.84
CA SER A 120 2.31 -10.00 -17.30
C SER A 120 1.33 -11.07 -17.75
N LYS A 121 1.23 -12.18 -17.00
CA LYS A 121 0.37 -13.32 -17.35
C LYS A 121 -1.10 -13.09 -16.98
N TYR A 122 -1.38 -12.48 -15.83
CA TYR A 122 -2.74 -12.47 -15.26
C TYR A 122 -3.35 -11.08 -15.11
N LEU A 123 -2.53 -10.02 -14.95
CA LEU A 123 -3.03 -8.67 -14.65
C LEU A 123 -2.91 -7.70 -15.84
N THR A 124 -2.59 -8.22 -17.02
CA THR A 124 -2.54 -7.43 -18.26
C THR A 124 -3.92 -6.85 -18.55
N GLY A 125 -4.00 -5.52 -18.63
CA GLY A 125 -5.24 -4.78 -18.82
C GLY A 125 -6.05 -4.49 -17.55
N LEU A 126 -5.74 -5.14 -16.42
CA LEU A 126 -6.51 -5.01 -15.17
C LEU A 126 -5.80 -4.17 -14.08
N GLY A 127 -4.47 -4.02 -14.14
CA GLY A 127 -3.67 -3.48 -13.02
C GLY A 127 -2.93 -2.15 -13.26
N ARG A 128 -3.53 -1.20 -14.00
CA ARG A 128 -2.88 0.11 -14.31
C ARG A 128 -3.37 1.29 -13.47
N GLN A 129 -4.37 1.08 -12.62
CA GLN A 129 -4.98 2.16 -11.86
C GLN A 129 -4.22 2.40 -10.54
N THR A 130 -4.03 3.66 -10.20
CA THR A 130 -3.53 4.12 -8.89
C THR A 130 -4.54 5.08 -8.28
N TYR A 131 -4.49 5.31 -6.98
CA TYR A 131 -5.36 6.29 -6.33
C TYR A 131 -5.24 7.69 -6.97
N GLY A 132 -4.03 8.07 -7.39
CA GLY A 132 -3.80 9.33 -8.09
C GLY A 132 -4.44 9.38 -9.48
N SER A 133 -4.33 8.31 -10.29
CA SER A 133 -4.98 8.28 -11.61
C SER A 133 -6.51 8.29 -11.51
N VAL A 134 -7.03 7.62 -10.48
CA VAL A 134 -8.46 7.59 -10.16
C VAL A 134 -8.93 8.97 -9.72
N ALA A 135 -8.23 9.63 -8.80
CA ALA A 135 -8.58 10.99 -8.39
C ALA A 135 -8.63 11.94 -9.60
N ASP A 136 -7.63 11.87 -10.49
CA ASP A 136 -7.57 12.69 -11.69
C ASP A 136 -8.75 12.44 -12.65
N SER A 137 -9.22 11.20 -12.81
CA SER A 137 -10.35 10.89 -13.70
C SER A 137 -11.65 11.58 -13.29
N TYR A 138 -11.90 11.75 -11.99
CA TYR A 138 -13.04 12.52 -11.47
C TYR A 138 -12.79 14.04 -11.52
N LEU A 139 -11.54 14.47 -11.47
CA LEU A 139 -11.15 15.88 -11.35
C LEU A 139 -10.84 16.56 -12.69
N GLN A 140 -11.05 15.90 -13.84
CA GLN A 140 -10.68 16.43 -15.16
C GLN A 140 -11.17 17.86 -15.43
N LYS A 141 -12.39 18.21 -14.98
CA LYS A 141 -13.00 19.54 -15.17
C LYS A 141 -12.64 20.56 -14.09
N HIS A 142 -11.92 20.16 -13.05
CA HIS A 142 -11.59 20.99 -11.89
C HIS A 142 -10.13 21.45 -11.98
N LYS A 143 -9.93 22.78 -12.09
CA LYS A 143 -8.60 23.41 -12.15
C LYS A 143 -8.00 23.64 -10.77
N SER A 144 -8.81 24.05 -9.80
CA SER A 144 -8.39 24.21 -8.40
C SER A 144 -8.83 22.99 -7.60
N VAL A 145 -7.90 22.41 -6.85
CA VAL A 145 -8.15 21.23 -6.02
C VAL A 145 -7.51 21.44 -4.64
N THR A 146 -8.30 21.20 -3.59
CA THR A 146 -7.79 21.12 -2.23
C THR A 146 -7.57 19.66 -1.85
N LEU A 147 -6.34 19.29 -1.47
CA LEU A 147 -5.97 17.96 -0.99
C LEU A 147 -5.80 18.00 0.53
N LEU A 148 -6.65 17.27 1.25
CA LEU A 148 -6.61 17.16 2.71
C LEU A 148 -5.77 15.95 3.13
N GLY A 149 -4.69 16.21 3.85
CA GLY A 149 -3.78 15.21 4.41
C GLY A 149 -2.37 15.30 3.85
N THR A 150 -1.41 14.84 4.64
CA THR A 150 0.02 14.78 4.26
C THR A 150 0.59 13.36 4.38
N GLY A 151 -0.28 12.37 4.61
CA GLY A 151 0.10 10.96 4.75
C GLY A 151 0.36 10.30 3.40
N LYS A 152 0.69 9.00 3.43
CA LYS A 152 1.11 8.22 2.25
C LYS A 152 0.12 8.29 1.08
N LEU A 153 -1.18 8.26 1.39
CA LEU A 153 -2.23 8.37 0.38
C LEU A 153 -2.28 9.75 -0.29
N ALA A 154 -2.15 10.82 0.50
CA ALA A 154 -2.09 12.17 -0.07
C ALA A 154 -0.82 12.34 -0.92
N THR A 155 0.32 11.83 -0.46
CA THR A 155 1.58 11.90 -1.22
C THR A 155 1.56 11.06 -2.50
N SER A 156 0.74 10.01 -2.60
CA SER A 156 0.61 9.25 -3.84
C SER A 156 -0.34 9.89 -4.85
N ILE A 157 -1.35 10.63 -4.37
CA ILE A 157 -2.29 11.36 -5.24
C ILE A 157 -1.69 12.66 -5.77
N LEU A 158 -0.94 13.39 -4.93
CA LEU A 158 -0.42 14.72 -5.23
C LEU A 158 0.30 14.86 -6.60
N PRO A 159 1.21 13.96 -7.01
CA PRO A 159 1.93 14.10 -8.28
C PRO A 159 1.00 14.07 -9.50
N TYR A 160 -0.12 13.33 -9.42
CA TYR A 160 -1.11 13.25 -10.49
C TYR A 160 -1.89 14.55 -10.64
N LEU A 161 -2.18 15.22 -9.53
CA LEU A 161 -2.85 16.52 -9.56
C LEU A 161 -1.92 17.60 -10.13
N VAL A 162 -0.66 17.63 -9.69
CA VAL A 162 0.33 18.64 -10.10
C VAL A 162 0.77 18.46 -11.56
N SER A 163 0.99 17.22 -12.02
CA SER A 163 1.40 16.93 -13.40
C SER A 163 0.35 17.30 -14.46
N LYS A 164 -0.87 17.64 -14.03
CA LYS A 164 -1.98 18.12 -14.88
C LYS A 164 -2.23 19.62 -14.76
N GLU A 165 -1.25 20.37 -14.27
CA GLU A 165 -1.28 21.84 -14.12
C GLU A 165 -2.48 22.33 -13.29
N LYS A 166 -2.94 21.52 -12.33
CA LYS A 166 -3.98 21.94 -11.38
C LYS A 166 -3.37 22.85 -10.32
N GLU A 167 -4.13 23.85 -9.89
CA GLU A 167 -3.81 24.66 -8.72
C GLU A 167 -4.12 23.87 -7.45
N VAL A 168 -3.10 23.25 -6.87
CA VAL A 168 -3.26 22.38 -5.69
C VAL A 168 -3.00 23.16 -4.40
N ARG A 169 -3.98 23.13 -3.51
CA ARG A 169 -3.90 23.54 -2.09
C ARG A 169 -3.78 22.31 -1.21
N LEU A 170 -2.65 22.11 -0.54
CA LEU A 170 -2.43 21.01 0.38
C LEU A 170 -2.70 21.46 1.81
N ILE A 171 -3.62 20.79 2.50
CA ILE A 171 -4.00 21.11 3.87
C ILE A 171 -3.55 19.99 4.80
N GLY A 172 -2.84 20.34 5.87
CA GLY A 172 -2.24 19.37 6.77
C GLY A 172 -2.05 19.86 8.19
N ARG A 173 -1.59 18.93 9.05
CA ARG A 173 -1.22 19.20 10.44
C ARG A 173 0.29 19.17 10.66
N ASN A 174 1.01 18.40 9.85
CA ASN A 174 2.46 18.25 9.98
C ASN A 174 3.17 19.32 9.14
N GLN A 175 3.62 20.40 9.79
CA GLN A 175 4.28 21.51 9.13
C GLN A 175 5.54 21.09 8.38
N THR A 176 6.37 20.23 8.97
CA THR A 176 7.59 19.72 8.33
C THR A 176 7.26 19.01 7.02
N LYS A 177 6.27 18.12 7.02
CA LYS A 177 5.86 17.38 5.83
C LYS A 177 5.26 18.28 4.75
N MET A 178 4.46 19.27 5.14
CA MET A 178 3.93 20.27 4.20
C MET A 178 5.07 21.05 3.55
N SER A 179 6.05 21.52 4.33
CA SER A 179 7.21 22.25 3.82
C SER A 179 8.10 21.40 2.90
N GLU A 180 8.25 20.10 3.17
CA GLU A 180 8.92 19.18 2.24
C GLU A 180 8.18 19.10 0.90
N LEU A 181 6.87 18.85 0.93
CA LEU A 181 6.06 18.70 -0.28
C LEU A 181 5.98 20.01 -1.09
N GLN A 182 5.96 21.16 -0.43
CA GLN A 182 5.98 22.47 -1.09
C GLN A 182 7.32 22.77 -1.79
N LYS A 183 8.43 22.19 -1.33
CA LYS A 183 9.72 22.31 -2.02
C LYS A 183 9.79 21.44 -3.26
N GLU A 184 9.11 20.29 -3.23
CA GLU A 184 9.12 19.31 -4.32
C GLU A 184 8.10 19.63 -5.42
N TYR A 185 6.94 20.17 -5.04
CA TYR A 185 5.85 20.46 -5.96
C TYR A 185 5.43 21.94 -5.92
N SER A 186 5.03 22.47 -7.08
CA SER A 186 4.48 23.83 -7.20
C SER A 186 3.06 23.90 -6.63
N ILE A 187 2.94 23.90 -5.30
CA ILE A 187 1.68 23.89 -4.55
C ILE A 187 1.64 24.98 -3.48
N THR A 188 0.43 25.27 -3.01
CA THR A 188 0.21 26.08 -1.80
C THR A 188 -0.09 25.17 -0.63
N THR A 189 0.41 25.51 0.57
CA THR A 189 0.18 24.72 1.77
C THR A 189 -0.46 25.57 2.86
N HIS A 190 -1.37 24.98 3.63
CA HIS A 190 -1.99 25.64 4.77
C HIS A 190 -2.10 24.66 5.95
N HIS A 191 -1.87 25.17 7.16
CA HIS A 191 -2.32 24.46 8.34
C HIS A 191 -3.85 24.39 8.35
N TRP A 192 -4.40 23.31 8.87
CA TRP A 192 -5.85 23.09 8.86
C TRP A 192 -6.65 24.21 9.54
N GLU A 193 -6.11 24.84 10.58
CA GLU A 193 -6.74 25.97 11.28
C GLU A 193 -6.82 27.24 10.42
N ASP A 194 -5.87 27.39 9.47
CA ASP A 194 -5.80 28.56 8.59
C ASP A 194 -6.55 28.35 7.28
N TYR A 195 -6.99 27.12 7.00
CA TYR A 195 -7.67 26.79 5.76
C TYR A 195 -9.04 27.46 5.69
N LYS A 196 -9.24 28.24 4.62
CA LYS A 196 -10.52 28.86 4.32
C LYS A 196 -11.24 28.08 3.22
N PRO A 197 -12.43 27.52 3.52
CA PRO A 197 -13.28 26.83 2.57
C PRO A 197 -13.58 27.68 1.33
N SER A 198 -13.64 27.04 0.18
CA SER A 198 -14.07 27.67 -1.06
C SER A 198 -14.77 26.61 -1.96
N THR A 199 -15.19 26.99 -3.16
CA THR A 199 -16.01 26.17 -4.07
C THR A 199 -15.21 25.15 -4.90
N GLU A 200 -13.91 25.00 -4.65
CA GLU A 200 -13.06 24.03 -5.35
C GLU A 200 -13.49 22.58 -5.12
N ALA A 201 -12.90 21.68 -5.91
CA ALA A 201 -12.97 20.26 -5.61
C ALA A 201 -12.04 19.90 -4.44
N ILE A 202 -12.48 18.97 -3.60
CA ILE A 202 -11.75 18.50 -2.43
C ILE A 202 -11.45 17.02 -2.56
N VAL A 203 -10.21 16.65 -2.24
CA VAL A 203 -9.78 15.26 -2.09
C VAL A 203 -9.43 15.02 -0.64
N ILE A 204 -10.13 14.09 0.01
CA ILE A 204 -9.90 13.73 1.41
C ILE A 204 -9.02 12.47 1.43
N ALA A 205 -7.77 12.65 1.88
CA ALA A 205 -6.76 11.61 2.00
C ALA A 205 -6.10 11.63 3.40
N SER A 206 -6.82 12.13 4.41
CA SER A 206 -6.39 12.22 5.80
C SER A 206 -7.23 11.30 6.68
N SER A 207 -6.61 10.51 7.55
CA SER A 207 -7.34 9.70 8.56
C SER A 207 -7.98 10.54 9.67
N PHE A 208 -7.57 11.81 9.80
CA PHE A 208 -8.08 12.74 10.79
C PHE A 208 -8.66 13.96 10.08
N LEU A 209 -9.88 14.35 10.46
CA LEU A 209 -10.47 15.65 10.13
C LEU A 209 -10.90 16.35 11.43
N PRO A 210 -10.78 17.68 11.50
CA PRO A 210 -11.28 18.48 12.63
C PRO A 210 -12.78 18.31 12.86
N PHE A 211 -13.29 18.65 14.05
CA PHE A 211 -14.70 18.50 14.41
C PHE A 211 -15.68 19.32 13.54
N ASP A 212 -15.22 20.39 12.90
CA ASP A 212 -16.00 21.34 12.11
C ASP A 212 -15.84 21.17 10.59
N TRP A 213 -15.12 20.12 10.15
CA TRP A 213 -14.77 19.91 8.74
C TRP A 213 -15.97 19.87 7.78
N GLU A 214 -17.15 19.47 8.25
CA GLU A 214 -18.40 19.47 7.47
C GLU A 214 -18.73 20.85 6.92
N SER A 215 -18.60 21.87 7.78
CA SER A 215 -18.78 23.27 7.38
C SER A 215 -17.69 23.73 6.38
N MET A 216 -16.52 23.09 6.43
CA MET A 216 -15.38 23.44 5.58
C MET A 216 -15.48 22.93 4.15
N ILE A 217 -16.36 21.96 3.89
CA ILE A 217 -16.45 21.30 2.59
C ILE A 217 -17.83 21.42 1.93
N VAL A 218 -18.81 21.97 2.65
CA VAL A 218 -20.22 21.99 2.21
C VAL A 218 -20.43 22.69 0.85
N ASN A 219 -19.61 23.69 0.55
CA ASN A 219 -19.71 24.50 -0.68
C ASN A 219 -18.84 23.97 -1.83
N SER A 220 -18.14 22.86 -1.63
CA SER A 220 -17.23 22.31 -2.63
C SER A 220 -17.97 21.80 -3.86
N SER A 221 -17.38 22.03 -5.03
CA SER A 221 -17.94 21.57 -6.31
C SER A 221 -17.93 20.05 -6.44
N LEU A 222 -16.98 19.38 -5.80
CA LEU A 222 -16.85 17.93 -5.75
C LEU A 222 -16.07 17.52 -4.51
N ILE A 223 -16.45 16.43 -3.84
CA ILE A 223 -15.70 15.86 -2.73
C ILE A 223 -15.41 14.40 -3.04
N LEU A 224 -14.13 14.05 -3.15
CA LEU A 224 -13.66 12.67 -3.27
C LEU A 224 -13.11 12.24 -1.91
N ASP A 225 -13.75 11.28 -1.27
CA ASP A 225 -13.32 10.79 0.03
C ASP A 225 -12.68 9.40 -0.08
N PHE A 226 -11.36 9.34 0.05
CA PHE A 226 -10.60 8.09 -0.02
C PHE A 226 -10.45 7.38 1.35
N ARG A 227 -11.16 7.83 2.40
CA ARG A 227 -11.19 7.13 3.70
C ARG A 227 -12.10 5.91 3.66
N GLU A 228 -11.82 4.93 4.51
CA GLU A 228 -12.68 3.74 4.69
C GLU A 228 -13.94 4.05 5.47
N THR A 229 -13.80 4.79 6.58
CA THR A 229 -14.90 5.21 7.44
C THR A 229 -15.56 6.46 6.87
N ALA A 230 -16.06 6.35 5.64
CA ALA A 230 -16.85 7.40 5.02
C ALA A 230 -18.09 7.69 5.87
N PHE A 231 -18.55 8.94 5.84
CA PHE A 231 -19.77 9.35 6.52
C PHE A 231 -20.95 8.53 5.97
N SER A 232 -21.66 7.83 6.85
CA SER A 232 -22.75 6.92 6.47
C SER A 232 -23.94 7.62 5.84
N GLU A 233 -24.06 8.94 6.00
CA GLU A 233 -25.19 9.74 5.50
C GLU A 233 -24.74 11.16 5.13
N SER A 234 -23.81 11.31 4.19
CA SER A 234 -23.49 12.64 3.68
C SER A 234 -24.64 13.18 2.83
N ASN A 235 -25.38 14.16 3.34
CA ASN A 235 -26.36 14.99 2.59
C ASN A 235 -25.71 15.88 1.50
N TYR A 236 -24.45 15.64 1.13
CA TYR A 236 -23.71 16.44 0.17
C TYR A 236 -24.01 15.97 -1.25
N LYS A 237 -24.57 16.85 -2.08
CA LYS A 237 -24.92 16.54 -3.49
C LYS A 237 -23.75 16.03 -4.33
N ASN A 238 -22.52 16.43 -4.00
CA ASN A 238 -21.31 16.13 -4.79
C ASN A 238 -20.26 15.31 -4.01
N TYR A 239 -20.69 14.48 -3.06
CA TYR A 239 -19.78 13.63 -2.29
C TYR A 239 -19.69 12.22 -2.87
N ILE A 240 -18.46 11.77 -3.10
CA ILE A 240 -18.16 10.45 -3.66
C ILE A 240 -17.28 9.70 -2.65
N PRO A 241 -17.85 8.73 -1.90
CA PRO A 241 -17.09 7.91 -0.96
C PRO A 241 -16.20 6.90 -1.69
N LEU A 242 -15.17 6.40 -1.00
CA LEU A 242 -14.26 5.39 -1.51
C LEU A 242 -14.99 4.17 -2.06
N SER A 243 -16.05 3.69 -1.40
CA SER A 243 -16.84 2.55 -1.87
C SER A 243 -17.43 2.77 -3.26
N LYS A 244 -17.93 3.97 -3.53
CA LYS A 244 -18.45 4.36 -4.85
C LYS A 244 -17.33 4.50 -5.88
N ILE A 245 -16.21 5.12 -5.50
CA ILE A 245 -15.02 5.22 -6.35
C ILE A 245 -14.57 3.83 -6.79
N LEU A 246 -14.47 2.87 -5.86
CA LEU A 246 -14.05 1.51 -6.17
C LEU A 246 -15.08 0.78 -7.06
N ASN A 247 -16.37 0.97 -6.82
CA ASN A 247 -17.43 0.36 -7.61
C ASN A 247 -17.45 0.87 -9.06
N ASP A 248 -17.23 2.17 -9.27
CA ASP A 248 -17.14 2.76 -10.61
C ASP A 248 -15.92 2.26 -11.42
N LEU A 249 -14.92 1.69 -10.74
CA LEU A 249 -13.70 1.14 -11.34
C LEU A 249 -13.75 -0.37 -11.61
N GLN A 250 -14.74 -1.08 -11.07
CA GLN A 250 -14.88 -2.51 -11.29
C GLN A 250 -15.26 -2.78 -12.76
N ASN A 251 -14.24 -3.05 -13.59
CA ASN A 251 -14.40 -3.89 -14.78
C ASN A 251 -15.03 -5.22 -14.33
N THR A 252 -15.95 -5.78 -15.14
CA THR A 252 -16.87 -6.91 -14.82
C THR A 252 -16.34 -7.76 -13.67
N ASP A 253 -16.98 -7.69 -12.50
CA ASP A 253 -16.56 -8.42 -11.29
C ASP A 253 -16.18 -9.88 -11.58
N GLU A 254 -16.88 -10.49 -12.55
CA GLU A 254 -16.61 -11.83 -13.10
C GLU A 254 -15.17 -12.02 -13.61
N GLN A 255 -14.60 -11.07 -14.35
CA GLN A 255 -13.23 -11.14 -14.87
C GLN A 255 -12.21 -11.07 -13.73
N ILE A 256 -12.43 -10.18 -12.76
CA ILE A 256 -11.55 -10.08 -11.58
C ILE A 256 -11.62 -11.37 -10.75
N GLN A 257 -12.80 -11.94 -10.56
CA GLN A 257 -12.96 -13.19 -9.81
C GLN A 257 -12.30 -14.38 -10.53
N SER A 258 -12.49 -14.51 -11.85
CA SER A 258 -11.80 -15.54 -12.65
C SER A 258 -10.28 -15.43 -12.52
N VAL A 259 -9.74 -14.21 -12.68
CA VAL A 259 -8.30 -13.97 -12.55
C VAL A 259 -7.80 -14.27 -11.14
N LYS A 260 -8.58 -13.95 -10.09
CA LYS A 260 -8.24 -14.32 -8.71
C LYS A 260 -8.15 -15.82 -8.51
N MET A 261 -9.08 -16.60 -9.07
CA MET A 261 -9.04 -18.06 -8.97
C MET A 261 -7.79 -18.63 -9.65
N ASP A 262 -7.50 -18.22 -10.89
CA ASP A 262 -6.32 -18.68 -11.64
C ASP A 262 -5.01 -18.33 -10.91
N LEU A 263 -4.96 -17.13 -10.32
CA LEU A 263 -3.82 -16.67 -9.54
C LEU A 263 -3.63 -17.44 -8.24
N GLN A 264 -4.72 -17.77 -7.54
CA GLN A 264 -4.64 -18.58 -6.32
C GLN A 264 -4.08 -19.97 -6.63
N PHE A 265 -4.51 -20.58 -7.73
CA PHE A 265 -3.96 -21.86 -8.17
C PHE A 265 -2.46 -21.73 -8.51
N TYR A 266 -2.10 -20.74 -9.32
CA TYR A 266 -0.69 -20.50 -9.70
C TYR A 266 0.22 -20.24 -8.50
N LEU A 267 -0.22 -19.40 -7.56
CA LEU A 267 0.55 -19.09 -6.35
C LEU A 267 0.72 -20.33 -5.46
N THR A 268 -0.31 -21.18 -5.39
CA THR A 268 -0.24 -22.43 -4.63
C THR A 268 0.79 -23.37 -5.24
N GLU A 269 0.75 -23.58 -6.57
CA GLU A 269 1.73 -24.43 -7.26
C GLU A 269 3.15 -23.86 -7.20
N LEU A 270 3.33 -22.56 -7.46
CA LEU A 270 4.63 -21.90 -7.35
C LEU A 270 5.23 -22.06 -5.94
N THR A 271 4.39 -21.97 -4.91
CA THR A 271 4.83 -22.13 -3.53
C THR A 271 5.18 -23.58 -3.22
N ARG A 272 4.40 -24.55 -3.70
CA ARG A 272 4.65 -25.99 -3.58
C ARG A 272 5.97 -26.40 -4.25
N GLU A 273 6.19 -25.99 -5.50
CA GLU A 273 7.44 -26.27 -6.22
C GLU A 273 8.66 -25.76 -5.44
N ARG A 274 8.55 -24.58 -4.82
CA ARG A 274 9.64 -23.99 -4.02
C ARG A 274 9.89 -24.72 -2.71
N GLU A 275 8.84 -25.25 -2.10
CA GLU A 275 8.95 -26.10 -0.93
C GLU A 275 9.67 -27.42 -1.28
N GLU A 276 9.28 -28.05 -2.39
CA GLU A 276 9.90 -29.28 -2.90
C GLU A 276 11.38 -29.07 -3.30
N GLU A 277 11.71 -27.99 -4.02
CA GLU A 277 13.10 -27.63 -4.34
C GLU A 277 13.95 -27.49 -3.07
N GLN A 278 13.40 -26.88 -2.02
CA GLN A 278 14.13 -26.71 -0.76
C GLN A 278 14.36 -28.05 -0.03
N ILE A 279 13.36 -28.95 -0.05
CA ILE A 279 13.48 -30.29 0.53
C ILE A 279 14.51 -31.12 -0.25
N HIS A 280 14.48 -31.08 -1.58
CA HIS A 280 15.46 -31.78 -2.42
C HIS A 280 16.89 -31.27 -2.22
N ILE A 281 17.09 -29.97 -2.08
CA ILE A 281 18.41 -29.40 -1.75
C ILE A 281 18.87 -29.85 -0.36
N MET A 282 17.96 -30.03 0.60
CA MET A 282 18.30 -30.50 1.95
C MET A 282 18.69 -31.98 1.95
N ASN A 283 18.01 -32.81 1.17
CA ASN A 283 18.24 -34.26 1.13
C ASN A 283 19.36 -34.68 0.15
N GLY A 284 19.67 -33.88 -0.86
CA GLY A 284 20.72 -34.17 -1.84
C GLY A 284 22.16 -34.15 -1.31
N TRP A 285 22.36 -33.74 -0.05
CA TRP A 285 23.67 -33.84 0.63
C TRP A 285 23.95 -35.26 1.16
N GLU A 286 22.92 -36.11 1.31
CA GLU A 286 23.11 -37.50 1.73
C GLU A 286 23.73 -38.36 0.62
N ASP A 287 23.46 -38.03 -0.65
CA ASP A 287 24.02 -38.73 -1.83
C ASP A 287 25.50 -38.39 -2.09
N LEU A 288 26.05 -37.36 -1.45
CA LEU A 288 27.46 -36.97 -1.54
C LEU A 288 28.34 -37.56 -0.41
N LEU A 289 27.74 -38.34 0.50
CA LEU A 289 28.44 -39.00 1.61
C LEU A 289 28.67 -40.51 1.38
N VAL A 290 28.53 -40.99 0.14
CA VAL A 290 28.85 -42.38 -0.27
C VAL A 290 30.13 -42.43 -1.08
#